data_AF-A0A2K4FVD1-F1
#
_entry.id   AF-A0A2K4FVD1-F1
#
_cell.length_a   1.000
_cell.length_b   1.000
_cell.length_c   1.000
_cell.angle_alpha   90.00
_cell.angle_beta   90.00
_cell.angle_gamma   90.00
#
_symmetry.space_group_name_H-M   'P 1'
#
loop_
_entity.id
_entity.type
_entity.pdbx_description
1 polymer ?
#
loop_
_entity_poly.entity_id
_entity_poly.type
_entity_poly.pdbx_seq_one_letter_code
_entity_poly.pdbx_strand_id
1 'polypeptide(L)'
;LQRRHTLEALRSPQVDLSAPTACDADPMLVRAAMHHGEPLNHDCPVCESPRLALLRHAFGHQLGQYSGRIRTLDELEEMEHQFGEFHV
;
A
#
# COMPACT_ATOMS: atom_id res chain seq x y z
N LEU A 1 5.43 23.51 -2.14
CA LEU A 1 4.24 24.07 -1.44
C LEU A 1 3.01 23.17 -1.59
N GLN A 2 2.70 22.68 -2.79
CA GLN A 2 1.52 21.83 -3.06
C GLN A 2 1.38 20.58 -2.17
N ARG A 3 2.46 19.78 -2.00
CA ARG A 3 2.44 18.58 -1.12
C ARG A 3 2.01 18.88 0.32
N ARG A 4 2.53 19.94 0.93
CA ARG A 4 2.20 20.32 2.31
C ARG A 4 0.73 20.70 2.43
N HIS A 5 0.23 21.49 1.48
CA HIS A 5 -1.17 21.92 1.44
C HIS A 5 -2.14 20.73 1.29
N THR A 6 -1.80 19.72 0.48
CA THR A 6 -2.60 18.50 0.34
C THR A 6 -2.67 17.70 1.64
N LEU A 7 -1.55 17.55 2.36
CA LEU A 7 -1.53 16.85 3.67
C LEU A 7 -2.31 17.63 4.74
N GLU A 8 -2.22 18.96 4.75
CA GLU A 8 -3.02 19.80 5.64
C GLU A 8 -4.53 19.67 5.35
N ALA A 9 -4.92 19.61 4.09
CA ALA A 9 -6.32 19.37 3.70
C ALA A 9 -6.83 18.00 4.15
N LEU A 10 -6.03 16.94 4.02
CA LEU A 10 -6.39 15.58 4.46
C LEU A 10 -6.58 15.46 5.98
N ARG A 11 -5.87 16.27 6.76
CA ARG A 11 -6.02 16.32 8.23
C ARG A 11 -7.21 17.16 8.71
N SER A 12 -7.81 17.95 7.82
CA SER A 12 -8.94 18.81 8.19
C SER A 12 -10.18 17.95 8.51
N PRO A 13 -10.94 18.25 9.58
CA PRO A 13 -12.19 17.56 9.90
C PRO A 13 -13.26 17.63 8.80
N GLN A 14 -13.13 18.59 7.87
CA GLN A 14 -14.00 18.76 6.71
C GLN A 14 -13.48 17.95 5.53
N VAL A 15 -13.47 16.62 5.65
CA VAL A 15 -13.24 15.74 4.49
C VAL A 15 -14.56 15.64 3.73
N ASP A 16 -14.62 16.21 2.54
CA ASP A 16 -15.73 15.98 1.61
C ASP A 16 -15.73 14.51 1.19
N LEU A 17 -16.70 13.75 1.70
CA LEU A 17 -16.89 12.32 1.38
C LEU A 17 -17.20 12.07 -0.11
N SER A 18 -17.50 13.12 -0.86
CA SER A 18 -17.83 13.09 -2.29
C SER A 18 -16.62 13.35 -3.19
N ALA A 19 -15.53 13.88 -2.63
CA ALA A 19 -14.29 14.13 -3.37
C ALA A 19 -13.40 12.88 -3.31
N PRO A 20 -12.72 12.49 -4.41
CA PRO A 20 -11.70 11.45 -4.34
C PRO A 20 -10.64 11.89 -3.34
N THR A 21 -10.59 11.20 -2.20
CA THR A 21 -9.63 11.48 -1.15
C THR A 21 -8.25 11.09 -1.64
N ALA A 22 -7.25 11.94 -1.41
CA ALA A 22 -5.86 11.59 -1.73
C ALA A 22 -5.32 10.42 -0.87
N CYS A 23 -6.10 9.96 0.11
CA CYS A 23 -5.88 8.71 0.83
C CYS A 23 -6.80 7.63 0.27
N ASP A 24 -6.19 6.54 -0.20
CA ASP A 24 -6.82 5.34 -0.77
C ASP A 24 -6.85 4.17 0.23
N ALA A 25 -6.48 4.40 1.49
CA ALA A 25 -6.44 3.38 2.54
C ALA A 25 -7.84 2.91 2.95
N ASP A 26 -8.49 2.15 2.08
CA ASP A 26 -9.81 1.59 2.30
C ASP A 26 -9.78 0.48 3.37
N PRO A 27 -10.93 0.12 3.98
CA PRO A 27 -10.98 -0.88 5.05
C PRO A 27 -10.39 -2.25 4.69
N MET A 28 -10.43 -2.66 3.41
CA MET A 28 -9.83 -3.90 2.92
C MET A 28 -8.31 -3.80 2.92
N LEU A 29 -7.75 -2.71 2.41
CA LEU A 29 -6.30 -2.46 2.44
C LEU A 29 -5.78 -2.34 3.87
N VAL A 30 -6.52 -1.67 4.76
CA VAL A 30 -6.15 -1.61 6.19
C VAL A 30 -6.16 -3.01 6.82
N ARG A 31 -7.15 -3.85 6.48
CA ARG A 31 -7.20 -5.24 6.96
C ARG A 31 -6.04 -6.06 6.43
N ALA A 32 -5.74 -5.96 5.14
CA ALA A 32 -4.58 -6.58 4.55
C ALA A 32 -3.28 -6.17 5.26
N ALA A 33 -3.11 -4.87 5.52
CA ALA A 33 -1.94 -4.33 6.22
C ALA A 33 -1.79 -4.90 7.63
N MET A 34 -2.89 -5.11 8.37
CA MET A 34 -2.86 -5.69 9.72
C MET A 34 -2.42 -7.16 9.75
N HIS A 35 -2.63 -7.92 8.67
CA HIS A 35 -2.36 -9.37 8.65
C HIS A 35 -1.16 -9.77 7.78
N HIS A 36 -0.84 -8.97 6.78
CA HIS A 36 0.17 -9.29 5.75
C HIS A 36 1.18 -8.15 5.52
N GLY A 37 1.02 -7.01 6.19
CA GLY A 37 1.91 -5.86 6.04
C GLY A 37 3.19 -6.00 6.86
N GLU A 38 4.27 -5.40 6.36
CA GLU A 38 5.52 -5.22 7.09
C GLU A 38 5.52 -3.86 7.79
N PRO A 39 5.78 -3.78 9.11
CA PRO A 39 5.76 -2.50 9.82
C PRO A 39 6.87 -1.55 9.33
N LEU A 40 6.54 -0.27 9.21
CA LEU A 40 7.49 0.78 8.85
C LEU A 40 7.93 1.58 10.10
N ASN A 41 9.17 2.07 10.07
CA ASN A 41 9.78 2.81 11.19
C ASN A 41 9.43 4.31 11.22
N HIS A 42 8.34 4.72 10.59
CA HIS A 42 7.87 6.10 10.58
C HIS A 42 6.35 6.17 10.59
N ASP A 43 5.81 7.27 11.10
CA ASP A 43 4.37 7.47 11.24
C ASP A 43 3.69 7.69 9.89
N CYS A 44 2.40 7.34 9.83
CA CYS A 44 1.58 7.59 8.65
C CYS A 44 1.52 9.10 8.33
N PRO A 45 1.87 9.54 7.11
CA PRO A 45 1.87 10.96 6.76
C PRO A 45 0.47 11.58 6.68
N VAL A 46 -0.59 10.76 6.69
CA VAL A 46 -1.99 11.19 6.61
C VAL A 46 -2.61 11.32 8.00
N CYS A 47 -2.50 10.27 8.82
CA CYS A 47 -3.18 10.18 10.11
C CYS A 47 -2.26 10.13 11.33
N GLU A 48 -0.94 10.23 11.14
CA GLU A 48 0.08 10.28 12.21
C GLU A 48 0.08 9.03 13.11
N SER A 49 -0.56 7.94 12.68
CA SER A 49 -0.55 6.65 13.36
C SER A 49 0.83 5.99 13.26
N PRO A 50 1.37 5.43 14.35
CA PRO A 50 2.62 4.66 14.32
C PRO A 50 2.45 3.27 13.70
N ARG A 51 1.23 2.87 13.36
CA ARG A 51 0.90 1.57 12.74
C ARG A 51 0.92 1.62 11.22
N LEU A 52 1.93 2.25 10.63
CA LEU A 52 2.12 2.25 9.19
C LEU A 52 2.76 0.94 8.75
N ALA A 53 2.23 0.32 7.69
CA ALA A 53 2.76 -0.93 7.16
C ALA A 53 2.87 -0.90 5.63
N LEU A 54 3.88 -1.59 5.11
CA LEU A 54 4.12 -1.80 3.69
C LEU A 54 3.45 -3.09 3.24
N LEU A 55 2.59 -2.98 2.23
CA LEU A 55 2.03 -4.12 1.49
C LEU A 55 2.75 -4.26 0.15
N ARG A 56 3.09 -5.48 -0.23
CA ARG A 56 3.66 -5.80 -1.53
C ARG A 56 2.67 -6.62 -2.34
N HIS A 57 2.30 -6.13 -3.51
CA HIS A 57 1.44 -6.85 -4.45
C HIS A 57 2.27 -7.29 -5.65
N ALA A 58 2.14 -8.57 -6.01
CA ALA A 58 2.78 -9.12 -7.21
C ALA A 58 1.81 -9.05 -8.38
N PHE A 59 2.24 -8.47 -9.51
CA PHE A 59 1.46 -8.40 -10.74
C PHE A 59 2.24 -8.99 -11.90
N GLY A 60 1.55 -9.67 -12.81
CA GLY A 60 2.18 -10.20 -14.01
C GLY A 60 1.27 -11.16 -14.76
N HIS A 61 1.41 -11.21 -16.08
CA HIS A 61 0.63 -12.14 -16.91
C HIS A 61 0.94 -13.61 -16.57
N GLN A 62 2.22 -13.91 -16.34
CA GLN A 62 2.68 -15.26 -15.96
C GLN A 62 2.12 -15.74 -14.62
N LEU A 63 1.67 -14.83 -13.75
CA LEU A 63 1.06 -15.18 -12.46
C LEU A 63 -0.39 -15.67 -12.61
N GLY A 64 -1.05 -15.42 -13.76
CA GLY A 64 -2.44 -15.81 -13.98
C GLY A 64 -3.36 -15.39 -12.84
N GLN A 65 -4.03 -16.37 -12.21
CA GLN A 65 -4.95 -16.16 -11.07
C GLN A 65 -4.27 -15.66 -9.78
N TYR A 66 -2.93 -15.64 -9.74
CA TYR A 66 -2.14 -15.17 -8.61
C TYR A 66 -1.72 -13.71 -8.74
N SER A 67 -1.96 -13.09 -9.90
CA SER A 67 -1.72 -11.65 -10.10
C SER A 67 -2.61 -10.81 -9.18
N GLY A 68 -2.05 -9.75 -8.61
CA GLY A 68 -2.69 -8.85 -7.65
C GLY A 68 -2.72 -9.36 -6.20
N ARG A 69 -2.17 -10.54 -5.91
CA ARG A 69 -2.09 -11.06 -4.54
C ARG A 69 -0.96 -10.39 -3.75
N ILE A 70 -1.17 -10.31 -2.44
CA ILE A 70 -0.17 -9.83 -1.49
C ILE A 70 0.89 -10.91 -1.30
N ARG A 71 2.16 -10.49 -1.22
CA ARG A 71 3.32 -11.36 -1.00
C ARG A 71 4.25 -10.81 0.08
N THR A 72 4.88 -11.72 0.83
CA THR A 72 6.00 -11.36 1.70
C THR A 72 7.25 -11.07 0.89
N LEU A 73 8.29 -10.54 1.53
CA LEU A 73 9.57 -10.32 0.84
C LEU A 73 10.18 -11.67 0.41
N ASP A 74 10.23 -12.63 1.34
CA ASP A 74 10.74 -13.99 1.08
C ASP A 74 10.00 -14.67 -0.08
N GLU A 75 8.66 -14.56 -0.14
CA GLU A 75 7.89 -15.11 -1.26
C GLU A 75 8.25 -14.45 -2.60
N LEU A 76 8.54 -13.15 -2.62
CA LEU A 76 8.94 -12.45 -3.84
C LEU A 76 10.33 -12.87 -4.31
N GLU A 77 11.28 -13.05 -3.39
CA GLU A 77 12.61 -13.57 -3.70
C GLU A 77 12.53 -14.99 -4.29
N GLU A 78 11.69 -15.86 -3.73
CA GLU A 78 11.43 -17.18 -4.30
C GLU A 78 10.79 -17.11 -5.70
N MET A 79 9.89 -16.14 -5.91
CA MET A 79 9.22 -15.92 -7.20
C MET A 79 10.17 -15.40 -8.29
N GLU A 80 11.20 -14.64 -7.93
CA GLU A 80 12.26 -14.16 -8.85
C GLU A 80 12.88 -15.31 -9.64
N HIS A 81 13.08 -16.45 -8.99
CA HIS A 81 13.71 -17.62 -9.61
C HIS A 81 12.73 -18.52 -10.36
N GLN A 82 11.42 -18.30 -10.24
CA GLN A 82 10.37 -19.16 -10.81
C GLN A 82 9.73 -18.61 -12.08
N PHE A 83 9.67 -17.29 -12.24
CA PHE A 83 9.01 -16.63 -13.36
C PHE A 83 9.99 -15.75 -14.13
N GLY A 84 10.02 -15.90 -15.46
CA GLY A 84 11.03 -15.31 -16.32
C GLY A 84 10.94 -13.78 -16.40
N GLU A 85 12.06 -13.14 -16.01
CA GLU A 85 12.45 -11.74 -16.22
C GLU A 85 11.43 -10.68 -15.75
N PHE A 86 11.57 -10.26 -14.49
CA PHE A 86 11.04 -8.97 -14.03
C PHE A 86 11.75 -7.86 -14.81
N HIS A 87 11.18 -7.41 -15.91
CA HIS A 87 11.58 -6.14 -16.50
C HIS A 87 11.16 -5.01 -15.54
N VAL A 88 12.12 -4.56 -14.73
CA VAL A 88 12.04 -3.33 -13.93
C VAL A 88 12.07 -2.11 -14.84
#